data_AF-A0A3M1AHU7-F1
#
_entry.id   AF-A0A3M1AHU7-F1
#
_cell.length_a   1.000
_cell.length_b   1.000
_cell.length_c   1.000
_cell.angle_alpha   90.00
_cell.angle_beta   90.00
_cell.angle_gamma   90.00
#
_symmetry.space_group_name_H-M   'P 1'
#
loop_
_entity.id
_entity.type
_entity.pdbx_description
1 polymer ?
#
loop_
_entity_poly.entity_id
_entity_poly.type
_entity_poly.pdbx_seq_one_letter_code
_entity_poly.pdbx_strand_id
1 'polypeptide(L)'
;MKNLLKRDTRDALAIASLIVIISILHYSTDIALAYFHDIYKILYYIPIILAAFRFGVKGGLAASISISIIYTPHVTLEWTGHFGVIVNRFVEMIVFNVVAVITGKLVENERAERYRYEKVAKELQASYRKLQEHSEHLAEIEEQLRMSDRLATLGELTASLAHEVRNPLGAIKGAAEILRDEYPENGKNREFAELLIHDVDRINEVIENYLSLVNVSNKKHEKFELVQATKTVAQILQAKARKEKKKLTAQLPATPIW
;
A
#
# COMPACT_ATOMS: atom_id res chain seq x y z
N MET A 1 -23.65 -15.68 2.47
CA MET A 1 -24.60 -15.78 3.61
C MET A 1 -25.44 -17.07 3.59
N LYS A 2 -26.15 -17.41 2.49
CA LYS A 2 -26.96 -18.65 2.40
C LYS A 2 -26.23 -19.96 2.72
N ASN A 3 -24.94 -20.09 2.38
CA ASN A 3 -24.16 -21.31 2.62
C ASN A 3 -23.72 -21.49 4.09
N LEU A 4 -23.51 -20.39 4.83
CA LEU A 4 -23.16 -20.45 6.25
C LEU A 4 -24.37 -20.87 7.09
N LEU A 5 -25.53 -20.28 6.83
CA LEU A 5 -26.80 -20.65 7.48
C LEU A 5 -27.15 -22.13 7.21
N LYS A 6 -26.99 -22.59 5.97
CA LYS A 6 -27.20 -24.02 5.62
C LYS A 6 -26.25 -24.96 6.36
N ARG A 7 -25.01 -24.54 6.62
CA ARG A 7 -24.02 -25.33 7.36
C ARG A 7 -24.34 -25.37 8.85
N ASP A 8 -24.67 -24.21 9.44
CA ASP A 8 -25.12 -24.12 10.84
C ASP A 8 -26.34 -25.01 11.09
N THR A 9 -27.33 -25.00 10.19
CA THR A 9 -28.51 -25.86 10.32
C THR A 9 -28.19 -27.34 10.19
N ARG A 10 -27.25 -27.72 9.32
CA ARG A 10 -26.83 -29.12 9.15
C ARG A 10 -26.09 -29.62 10.39
N ASP A 11 -25.18 -28.82 10.92
CA ASP A 11 -24.40 -29.16 12.11
C ASP A 11 -25.32 -29.27 13.34
N ALA A 12 -26.30 -28.36 13.48
CA ALA A 12 -27.31 -28.43 14.53
C ALA A 12 -28.18 -29.69 14.42
N LEU A 13 -28.64 -30.04 13.21
CA LEU A 13 -29.41 -31.26 12.97
C LEU A 13 -28.59 -32.52 13.25
N ALA A 14 -27.31 -32.56 12.86
CA ALA A 14 -26.44 -33.70 13.14
C ALA A 14 -26.24 -33.91 14.65
N ILE A 15 -26.02 -32.83 15.40
CA ILE A 15 -25.90 -32.87 16.87
C ILE A 15 -27.23 -33.32 17.51
N ALA A 16 -28.36 -32.78 17.06
CA ALA A 16 -29.67 -33.19 17.57
C ALA A 16 -29.97 -34.66 17.29
N SER A 17 -29.67 -35.15 16.07
CA SER A 17 -29.78 -36.57 15.72
C SER A 17 -28.89 -37.44 16.59
N LEU A 18 -27.67 -37.00 16.88
CA LEU A 18 -26.75 -37.75 17.76
C LEU A 18 -27.30 -37.85 19.19
N ILE A 19 -27.86 -36.76 19.73
CA ILE A 19 -28.53 -36.76 21.04
C ILE A 19 -29.68 -37.78 21.02
N VAL A 20 -30.56 -37.72 20.02
CA VAL A 20 -31.70 -38.64 19.89
C VAL A 20 -31.24 -40.10 19.78
N ILE A 21 -30.22 -40.40 18.99
CA ILE A 21 -29.69 -41.77 18.83
C ILE A 21 -29.16 -42.30 20.16
N ILE A 22 -28.34 -41.52 20.87
CA ILE A 22 -27.80 -41.91 22.18
C ILE A 22 -28.96 -42.10 23.18
N SER A 23 -29.97 -41.24 23.15
CA SER A 23 -31.16 -41.36 24.00
C SER A 23 -31.98 -42.61 23.69
N ILE A 24 -32.21 -42.95 22.42
CA ILE A 24 -32.91 -44.18 22.05
C ILE A 24 -32.14 -45.41 22.53
N LEU A 25 -30.81 -45.45 22.33
CA LEU A 25 -29.98 -46.55 22.80
C LEU A 25 -30.02 -46.68 24.32
N HIS A 26 -29.98 -45.57 25.04
CA HIS A 26 -30.11 -45.55 26.50
C HIS A 26 -31.48 -46.07 26.95
N TYR A 27 -32.58 -45.59 26.34
CA TYR A 27 -33.96 -45.98 26.67
C TYR A 27 -34.31 -47.43 26.32
N SER A 28 -33.60 -48.03 25.36
CA SER A 28 -33.89 -49.38 24.87
C SER A 28 -33.10 -50.48 25.61
N THR A 29 -32.18 -50.12 26.49
CA THR A 29 -31.26 -51.06 27.15
C THR A 29 -31.82 -51.52 28.49
N ASP A 30 -31.76 -52.83 28.77
CA ASP A 30 -32.25 -53.40 30.03
C ASP A 30 -31.43 -52.91 31.24
N ILE A 31 -32.12 -52.65 32.35
CA ILE A 31 -31.54 -52.17 33.61
C ILE A 31 -30.55 -53.19 34.21
N ALA A 32 -30.71 -54.48 33.93
CA ALA A 32 -29.76 -55.52 34.31
C ALA A 32 -28.37 -55.34 33.67
N LEU A 33 -28.28 -54.56 32.59
CA LEU A 33 -27.06 -54.25 31.85
C LEU A 33 -26.50 -52.86 32.27
N ALA A 34 -26.25 -52.67 33.56
CA ALA A 34 -25.77 -51.41 34.14
C ALA A 34 -24.51 -50.84 33.45
N TYR A 35 -23.63 -51.72 32.96
CA TYR A 35 -22.42 -51.32 32.23
C TYR A 35 -22.73 -50.50 30.95
N PHE A 36 -23.76 -50.88 30.20
CA PHE A 36 -24.11 -50.17 28.97
C PHE A 36 -24.73 -48.79 29.26
N HIS A 37 -25.51 -48.67 30.35
CA HIS A 37 -26.03 -47.39 30.81
C HIS A 37 -24.91 -46.39 31.12
N ASP A 38 -23.83 -46.85 31.76
CA ASP A 38 -22.68 -45.98 32.05
C ASP A 38 -21.89 -45.58 30.79
N ILE A 39 -21.84 -46.45 29.76
CA ILE A 39 -21.26 -46.09 28.46
C ILE A 39 -22.08 -44.98 27.79
N TYR A 40 -23.41 -45.11 27.75
CA TYR A 40 -24.26 -44.11 27.08
C TYR A 40 -24.19 -42.74 27.77
N LYS A 41 -24.06 -42.71 29.09
CA LYS A 41 -23.76 -41.49 29.86
C LYS A 41 -22.49 -40.79 29.38
N ILE A 42 -21.40 -41.55 29.19
CA ILE A 42 -20.15 -41.01 28.65
C ILE A 42 -20.33 -40.52 27.21
N LEU A 43 -21.17 -41.18 26.40
CA LEU A 43 -21.40 -40.75 25.03
C LEU A 43 -22.11 -39.40 24.92
N TYR A 44 -22.92 -38.99 25.92
CA TYR A 44 -23.56 -37.67 25.92
C TYR A 44 -22.58 -36.49 25.99
N TYR A 45 -21.35 -36.68 26.44
CA TYR A 45 -20.33 -35.63 26.38
C TYR A 45 -19.98 -35.24 24.93
N ILE A 46 -20.06 -36.18 23.99
CA ILE A 46 -19.72 -35.95 22.57
C ILE A 46 -20.60 -34.86 21.94
N PRO A 47 -21.95 -34.97 21.93
CA PRO A 47 -22.80 -33.91 21.36
C PRO A 47 -22.68 -32.58 22.11
N ILE A 48 -22.45 -32.57 23.42
CA ILE A 48 -22.23 -31.34 24.20
C ILE A 48 -20.97 -30.63 23.73
N ILE A 49 -19.86 -31.37 23.63
CA ILE A 49 -18.58 -30.86 23.17
C ILE A 49 -18.72 -30.36 21.73
N LEU A 50 -19.34 -31.12 20.82
CA LEU A 50 -19.55 -30.70 19.43
C LEU A 50 -20.40 -29.43 19.33
N ALA A 51 -21.46 -29.31 20.14
CA ALA A 51 -22.28 -28.11 20.19
C ALA A 51 -21.51 -26.90 20.72
N ALA A 52 -20.68 -27.09 21.75
CA ALA A 52 -19.79 -26.07 22.28
C ALA A 52 -18.73 -25.63 21.26
N PHE A 53 -18.10 -26.58 20.57
CA PHE A 53 -17.15 -26.30 19.50
C PHE A 53 -17.77 -25.54 18.35
N ARG A 54 -19.03 -25.82 18.01
CA ARG A 54 -19.66 -25.21 16.85
C ARG A 54 -20.27 -23.85 17.16
N PHE A 55 -21.03 -23.77 18.23
CA PHE A 55 -21.90 -22.63 18.56
C PHE A 55 -21.51 -21.94 19.88
N GLY A 56 -20.35 -22.27 20.44
CA GLY A 56 -19.83 -21.65 21.66
C GLY A 56 -20.60 -22.08 22.91
N VAL A 57 -20.50 -21.28 23.96
CA VAL A 57 -21.11 -21.58 25.27
C VAL A 57 -22.61 -21.79 25.17
N LYS A 58 -23.30 -21.01 24.31
CA LYS A 58 -24.75 -21.11 24.13
C LYS A 58 -25.18 -22.45 23.55
N GLY A 59 -24.45 -22.97 22.56
CA GLY A 59 -24.77 -24.29 21.98
C GLY A 59 -24.44 -25.43 22.90
N GLY A 60 -23.29 -25.38 23.57
CA GLY A 60 -22.91 -26.36 24.59
C GLY A 60 -23.98 -26.47 25.68
N LEU A 61 -24.42 -25.33 26.23
CA LEU A 61 -25.46 -25.29 27.26
C LEU A 61 -26.83 -25.74 26.75
N ALA A 62 -27.22 -25.36 25.53
CA ALA A 62 -28.46 -25.83 24.94
C ALA A 62 -28.47 -27.37 24.80
N ALA A 63 -27.35 -27.96 24.38
CA ALA A 63 -27.19 -29.41 24.30
C ALA A 63 -27.20 -30.07 25.68
N SER A 64 -26.44 -29.56 26.66
CA SER A 64 -26.40 -30.13 28.03
C SER A 64 -27.75 -30.08 28.72
N ILE A 65 -28.49 -28.97 28.58
CA ILE A 65 -29.84 -28.83 29.13
C ILE A 65 -30.81 -29.78 28.42
N SER A 66 -30.76 -29.87 27.09
CA SER A 66 -31.62 -30.79 26.33
C SER A 66 -31.41 -32.24 26.74
N ILE A 67 -30.15 -32.66 26.87
CA ILE A 67 -29.78 -34.00 27.33
C ILE A 67 -30.26 -34.22 28.77
N SER A 68 -30.08 -33.24 29.67
CA SER A 68 -30.54 -33.34 31.06
C SER A 68 -32.06 -33.52 31.15
N ILE A 69 -32.82 -32.81 30.32
CA ILE A 69 -34.29 -32.93 30.23
C ILE A 69 -34.68 -34.31 29.69
N ILE A 70 -34.02 -34.82 28.64
CA ILE A 70 -34.32 -36.12 28.05
C ILE A 70 -33.95 -37.28 28.98
N TYR A 71 -32.87 -37.13 29.74
CA TYR A 71 -32.37 -38.16 30.65
C TYR A 71 -33.21 -38.29 31.92
N THR A 72 -33.75 -37.20 32.46
CA THR A 72 -34.43 -37.19 33.77
C THR A 72 -35.62 -38.18 33.87
N PRO A 73 -36.58 -38.21 32.92
CA PRO A 73 -37.77 -39.06 33.02
C PRO A 73 -37.46 -40.56 33.05
N HIS A 74 -36.50 -41.02 32.23
CA HIS A 74 -36.08 -42.43 32.15
C HIS A 74 -35.85 -42.99 33.53
N VAL A 75 -35.06 -42.26 34.32
CA VAL A 75 -34.51 -42.81 35.53
C VAL A 75 -35.25 -42.43 36.80
N THR A 76 -36.23 -41.53 36.68
CA THR A 76 -37.28 -41.39 37.69
C THR A 76 -38.33 -42.50 37.64
N LEU A 77 -38.56 -43.10 36.46
CA LEU A 77 -39.59 -44.15 36.29
C LEU A 77 -39.09 -45.55 36.71
N GLU A 78 -37.79 -45.80 36.69
CA GLU A 78 -37.16 -47.10 36.98
C GLU A 78 -36.72 -47.26 38.46
N TRP A 79 -37.49 -46.68 39.38
CA TRP A 79 -37.02 -46.27 40.70
C TRP A 79 -36.72 -47.42 41.69
N THR A 80 -35.51 -47.42 42.26
CA THR A 80 -35.11 -48.16 43.48
C THR A 80 -34.47 -47.23 44.52
N GLY A 81 -35.19 -46.19 44.97
CA GLY A 81 -35.12 -45.56 46.31
C GLY A 81 -33.81 -45.20 47.05
N HIS A 82 -32.60 -45.40 46.51
CA HIS A 82 -31.34 -45.19 47.25
C HIS A 82 -30.74 -43.79 47.04
N PHE A 83 -30.47 -43.07 48.14
CA PHE A 83 -29.94 -41.70 48.15
C PHE A 83 -28.68 -41.50 47.30
N GLY A 84 -27.76 -42.47 47.29
CA GLY A 84 -26.52 -42.39 46.51
C GLY A 84 -26.73 -42.30 45.00
N VAL A 85 -27.77 -42.96 44.48
CA VAL A 85 -28.11 -42.94 43.04
C VAL A 85 -28.64 -41.57 42.63
N ILE A 86 -29.38 -40.89 43.52
CA ILE A 86 -29.89 -39.54 43.29
C ILE A 86 -28.73 -38.55 43.21
N VAL A 87 -27.81 -38.59 44.18
CA VAL A 87 -26.64 -37.71 44.22
C VAL A 87 -25.78 -37.85 42.96
N ASN A 88 -25.52 -39.08 42.51
CA ASN A 88 -24.71 -39.33 41.32
C ASN A 88 -25.29 -38.67 40.05
N ARG A 89 -26.62 -38.69 39.88
CA ARG A 89 -27.29 -38.06 38.71
C ARG A 89 -27.21 -36.54 38.73
N PHE A 90 -27.39 -35.94 39.91
CA PHE A 90 -27.24 -34.50 40.06
C PHE A 90 -25.82 -34.06 39.75
N VAL A 91 -24.82 -34.81 40.25
CA VAL A 91 -23.41 -34.57 39.93
C VAL A 91 -23.18 -34.66 38.43
N GLU A 92 -23.74 -35.67 37.75
CA GLU A 92 -23.63 -35.82 36.30
C GLU A 92 -24.20 -34.64 35.50
N MET A 93 -25.41 -34.17 35.84
CA MET A 93 -26.00 -32.99 35.20
C MET A 93 -25.15 -31.73 35.44
N ILE A 94 -24.58 -31.59 36.64
CA ILE A 94 -23.65 -30.50 36.94
C ILE A 94 -22.42 -30.63 36.04
N VAL A 95 -21.82 -31.81 35.92
CA VAL A 95 -20.63 -32.05 35.09
C VAL A 95 -20.92 -31.76 33.60
N PHE A 96 -22.08 -32.15 33.06
CA PHE A 96 -22.45 -31.79 31.69
C PHE A 96 -22.47 -30.27 31.44
N ASN A 97 -23.06 -29.51 32.36
CA ASN A 97 -23.10 -28.06 32.27
C ASN A 97 -21.72 -27.42 32.44
N VAL A 98 -20.90 -27.96 33.35
CA VAL A 98 -19.51 -27.51 33.54
C VAL A 98 -18.69 -27.75 32.28
N VAL A 99 -18.77 -28.94 31.67
CA VAL A 99 -18.09 -29.26 30.41
C VAL A 99 -18.55 -28.33 29.28
N ALA A 100 -19.87 -28.13 29.13
CA ALA A 100 -20.43 -27.21 28.14
C ALA A 100 -19.83 -25.79 28.25
N VAL A 101 -19.75 -25.25 29.47
CA VAL A 101 -19.23 -23.90 29.71
C VAL A 101 -17.72 -23.84 29.49
N ILE A 102 -16.95 -24.80 30.01
CA ILE A 102 -15.49 -24.82 29.87
C ILE A 102 -15.11 -24.94 28.39
N THR A 103 -15.65 -25.94 27.69
CA THR A 103 -15.37 -26.14 26.27
C THR A 103 -15.84 -24.94 25.44
N GLY A 104 -17.04 -24.41 25.72
CA GLY A 104 -17.56 -23.26 25.01
C GLY A 104 -16.68 -22.02 25.17
N LYS A 105 -16.27 -21.69 26.41
CA LYS A 105 -15.38 -20.55 26.68
C LYS A 105 -14.01 -20.74 26.06
N LEU A 106 -13.44 -21.94 26.13
CA LEU A 106 -12.14 -22.24 25.53
C LEU A 106 -12.17 -21.98 24.02
N VAL A 107 -13.20 -22.46 23.33
CA VAL A 107 -13.37 -22.29 21.90
C VAL A 107 -13.62 -20.81 21.53
N GLU A 108 -14.43 -20.10 22.29
CA GLU A 108 -14.68 -18.67 22.07
C GLU A 108 -13.39 -17.85 22.28
N ASN A 109 -12.62 -18.15 23.32
CA ASN A 109 -11.33 -17.51 23.58
C ASN A 109 -10.33 -17.77 22.44
N GLU A 110 -10.18 -19.03 22.01
CA GLU A 110 -9.28 -19.39 20.93
C GLU A 110 -9.67 -18.69 19.61
N ARG A 111 -10.97 -18.63 19.29
CA ARG A 111 -11.47 -17.89 18.12
C ARG A 111 -11.17 -16.40 18.22
N ALA A 112 -11.34 -15.80 19.40
CA ALA A 112 -11.05 -14.39 19.63
C ALA A 112 -9.55 -14.09 19.49
N GLU A 113 -8.67 -14.95 20.01
CA GLU A 113 -7.22 -14.84 19.83
C GLU A 113 -6.81 -14.98 18.37
N ARG A 114 -7.29 -16.01 17.66
CA ARG A 114 -7.00 -16.20 16.23
C ARG A 114 -7.41 -14.98 15.41
N TYR A 115 -8.59 -14.43 15.67
CA TYR A 115 -9.05 -13.21 15.01
C TYR A 115 -8.13 -12.01 15.28
N ARG A 116 -7.63 -11.85 16.52
CA ARG A 116 -6.67 -10.79 16.87
C ARG A 116 -5.34 -10.99 16.14
N TYR A 117 -4.81 -12.22 16.11
CA TYR A 117 -3.58 -12.52 15.38
C TYR A 117 -3.71 -12.23 13.88
N GLU A 118 -4.82 -12.63 13.25
CA GLU A 118 -5.07 -12.31 11.84
C GLU A 118 -5.17 -10.81 11.59
N LYS A 119 -5.82 -10.06 12.50
CA LYS A 119 -5.93 -8.60 12.38
C LYS A 119 -4.56 -7.93 12.50
N VAL A 120 -3.78 -8.29 13.51
CA VAL A 120 -2.42 -7.77 13.73
C VAL A 120 -1.51 -8.11 12.54
N ALA A 121 -1.58 -9.34 12.03
CA ALA A 121 -0.78 -9.75 10.87
C ALA A 121 -1.11 -8.91 9.62
N LYS A 122 -2.40 -8.62 9.37
CA LYS A 122 -2.83 -7.76 8.26
C LYS A 122 -2.38 -6.31 8.43
N GLU A 123 -2.53 -5.74 9.63
CA GLU A 123 -2.09 -4.38 9.93
C GLU A 123 -0.57 -4.25 9.79
N LEU A 124 0.18 -5.23 10.29
CA LEU A 124 1.62 -5.29 10.17
C LEU A 124 2.06 -5.35 8.71
N GLN A 125 1.45 -6.22 7.90
CA GLN A 125 1.73 -6.31 6.47
C GLN A 125 1.44 -4.98 5.75
N ALA A 126 0.34 -4.31 6.08
CA ALA A 126 0.00 -3.01 5.52
C ALA A 126 1.04 -1.93 5.92
N SER A 127 1.53 -1.95 7.16
CA SER A 127 2.57 -1.05 7.64
C SER A 127 3.91 -1.29 6.91
N TYR A 128 4.31 -2.54 6.73
CA TYR A 128 5.53 -2.89 5.98
C TYR A 128 5.47 -2.39 4.54
N ARG A 129 4.32 -2.55 3.87
CA ARG A 129 4.14 -2.05 2.50
C ARG A 129 4.32 -0.54 2.40
N LYS A 130 3.74 0.22 3.34
CA LYS A 130 3.92 1.68 3.38
C LYS A 130 5.37 2.08 3.64
N LEU A 131 6.06 1.37 4.52
CA LEU A 131 7.47 1.64 4.81
C LEU A 131 8.36 1.39 3.57
N GLN A 132 8.08 0.32 2.83
CA GLN A 132 8.79 0.01 1.60
C GLN A 132 8.56 1.08 0.52
N GLU A 133 7.30 1.49 0.31
CA GLU A 133 6.95 2.58 -0.63
C GLU A 133 7.65 3.90 -0.25
N HIS A 134 7.68 4.25 1.03
CA HIS A 134 8.40 5.43 1.51
C HIS A 134 9.92 5.31 1.27
N SER A 135 10.51 4.14 1.47
CA SER A 135 11.94 3.91 1.24
C SER A 135 12.31 4.01 -0.23
N GLU A 136 11.47 3.48 -1.12
CA GLU A 136 11.66 3.59 -2.58
C GLU A 136 11.59 5.06 -3.01
N HIS A 137 10.59 5.80 -2.51
CA HIS A 137 10.46 7.23 -2.81
C HIS A 137 11.65 8.06 -2.28
N LEU A 138 12.15 7.76 -1.08
CA LEU A 138 13.34 8.42 -0.55
C LEU A 138 14.58 8.14 -1.40
N ALA A 139 14.76 6.91 -1.87
CA ALA A 139 15.88 6.55 -2.74
C ALA A 139 15.82 7.29 -4.10
N GLU A 140 14.63 7.46 -4.68
CA GLU A 140 14.43 8.25 -5.90
C GLU A 140 14.78 9.72 -5.69
N ILE A 141 14.33 10.32 -4.59
CA ILE A 141 14.64 11.71 -4.23
C ILE A 141 16.14 11.88 -4.01
N GLU A 142 16.79 10.95 -3.31
CA GLU A 142 18.23 11.00 -3.06
C GLU A 142 19.02 10.98 -4.38
N GLU A 143 18.64 10.13 -5.33
CA GLU A 143 19.30 10.09 -6.64
C GLU A 143 19.09 11.37 -7.44
N GLN A 144 17.87 11.93 -7.40
CA GLN A 144 17.57 13.22 -8.04
C GLN A 144 18.39 14.36 -7.42
N LEU A 145 18.49 14.41 -6.09
CA LEU A 145 19.30 15.40 -5.39
C LEU A 145 20.78 15.27 -5.77
N ARG A 146 21.31 14.04 -5.79
CA ARG A 146 22.69 13.77 -6.19
C ARG A 146 22.96 14.19 -7.62
N MET A 147 22.02 13.95 -8.54
CA MET A 147 22.15 14.42 -9.93
C MET A 147 22.11 15.95 -10.01
N SER A 148 21.19 16.58 -9.28
CA SER A 148 21.07 18.04 -9.22
C SER A 148 22.35 18.70 -8.70
N ASP A 149 22.94 18.14 -7.64
CA ASP A 149 24.19 18.62 -7.04
C ASP A 149 25.38 18.51 -8.01
N ARG A 150 25.47 17.40 -8.74
CA ARG A 150 26.47 17.21 -9.81
C ARG A 150 26.30 18.24 -10.93
N LEU A 151 25.06 18.49 -11.37
CA LEU A 151 24.78 19.47 -12.42
C LEU A 151 25.08 20.90 -11.97
N ALA A 152 24.76 21.25 -10.72
CA ALA A 152 25.09 22.55 -10.14
C ALA A 152 26.61 22.77 -10.09
N THR A 153 27.35 21.79 -9.56
CA THR A 153 28.82 21.82 -9.50
C THR A 153 29.42 21.95 -10.90
N LEU A 154 28.93 21.17 -11.87
CA LEU A 154 29.38 21.25 -13.26
C LEU A 154 29.07 22.62 -13.88
N GLY A 155 27.93 23.22 -13.55
CA GLY A 155 27.56 24.57 -13.99
C GLY A 155 28.52 25.64 -13.49
N GLU A 156 28.85 25.62 -12.20
CA GLU A 156 29.82 26.56 -11.61
C GLU A 156 31.21 26.41 -12.24
N LEU A 157 31.70 25.17 -12.37
CA LEU A 157 32.99 24.89 -12.99
C LEU A 157 33.04 25.32 -14.46
N THR A 158 31.98 25.05 -15.22
CA THR A 158 31.89 25.44 -16.64
C THR A 158 31.86 26.96 -16.79
N ALA A 159 31.15 27.67 -15.90
CA ALA A 159 31.12 29.13 -15.89
C ALA A 159 32.50 29.73 -15.59
N SER A 160 33.22 29.19 -14.61
CA SER A 160 34.60 29.60 -14.33
C SER A 160 35.53 29.37 -15.52
N LEU A 161 35.48 28.16 -16.11
CA LEU A 161 36.29 27.80 -17.26
C LEU A 161 36.00 28.70 -18.47
N ALA A 162 34.73 29.00 -18.73
CA ALA A 162 34.33 29.90 -19.80
C ALA A 162 34.88 31.31 -19.62
N HIS A 163 34.90 31.83 -18.39
CA HIS A 163 35.56 33.10 -18.09
C HIS A 163 37.08 33.04 -18.36
N GLU A 164 37.74 31.95 -17.95
CA GLU A 164 39.18 31.77 -18.20
C GLU A 164 39.52 31.61 -19.67
N VAL A 165 38.64 31.02 -20.49
CA VAL A 165 38.82 30.87 -21.95
C VAL A 165 38.51 32.17 -22.70
N ARG A 166 37.51 32.95 -22.25
CA ARG A 166 37.21 34.26 -22.83
C ARG A 166 38.38 35.25 -22.70
N ASN A 167 39.16 35.15 -21.64
CA ASN A 167 40.31 36.03 -21.40
C ASN A 167 41.37 35.98 -22.53
N PRO A 168 41.97 34.82 -22.88
CA PRO A 168 42.92 34.72 -23.97
C PRO A 168 42.28 34.99 -25.34
N LEU A 169 41.02 34.60 -25.56
CA LEU A 169 40.28 34.94 -26.78
C LEU A 169 40.14 36.45 -26.95
N GLY A 170 39.84 37.18 -25.88
CA GLY A 170 39.82 38.65 -25.86
C GLY A 170 41.17 39.25 -26.23
N ALA A 171 42.27 38.71 -25.71
CA ALA A 171 43.62 39.14 -26.08
C ALA A 171 43.95 38.87 -27.56
N ILE A 172 43.59 37.69 -28.07
CA ILE A 172 43.76 37.32 -29.49
C ILE A 172 42.95 38.25 -30.40
N LYS A 173 41.68 38.51 -30.05
CA LYS A 173 40.81 39.43 -30.79
C LYS A 173 41.39 40.85 -30.80
N GLY A 174 41.83 41.35 -29.64
CA GLY A 174 42.45 42.67 -29.56
C GLY A 174 43.72 42.79 -30.43
N ALA A 175 44.58 41.77 -30.44
CA ALA A 175 45.74 41.74 -31.32
C ALA A 175 45.36 41.70 -32.81
N ALA A 176 44.33 40.91 -33.17
CA ALA A 176 43.82 40.84 -34.55
C ALA A 176 43.16 42.16 -35.00
N GLU A 177 42.46 42.86 -34.11
CA GLU A 177 41.90 44.19 -34.38
C GLU A 177 42.99 45.22 -34.67
N ILE A 178 44.07 45.23 -33.88
CA ILE A 178 45.24 46.10 -34.13
C ILE A 178 45.86 45.79 -35.50
N LEU A 179 46.06 44.52 -35.83
CA LEU A 179 46.61 44.11 -37.13
C LEU A 179 45.69 44.50 -38.30
N ARG A 180 44.37 44.32 -38.16
CA ARG A 180 43.38 44.76 -39.15
C ARG A 180 43.50 46.25 -39.43
N ASP A 181 43.65 47.06 -38.38
CA ASP A 181 43.71 48.52 -38.47
C ASP A 181 45.06 49.03 -39.03
N GLU A 182 46.16 48.27 -38.87
CA GLU A 182 47.46 48.56 -39.48
C GLU A 182 47.55 48.22 -40.98
N TYR A 183 46.79 47.22 -41.46
CA TYR A 183 46.88 46.75 -42.85
C TYR A 183 45.93 47.51 -43.81
N PRO A 184 46.36 47.79 -45.06
CA PRO A 184 45.53 48.46 -46.05
C PRO A 184 44.29 47.62 -46.44
N GLU A 185 43.17 48.30 -46.72
CA GLU A 185 41.82 47.71 -46.95
C GLU A 185 41.81 46.53 -47.94
N ASN A 186 42.63 46.58 -48.99
CA ASN A 186 42.66 45.56 -50.06
C ASN A 186 43.82 44.56 -49.92
N GLY A 187 44.46 44.50 -48.75
CA GLY A 187 45.57 43.61 -48.46
C GLY A 187 45.12 42.25 -47.93
N LYS A 188 45.71 41.16 -48.44
CA LYS A 188 45.46 39.79 -47.93
C LYS A 188 45.64 39.65 -46.42
N ASN A 189 46.57 40.41 -45.82
CA ASN A 189 46.81 40.37 -44.38
C ASN A 189 45.64 40.92 -43.55
N ARG A 190 44.90 41.91 -44.09
CA ARG A 190 43.68 42.42 -43.43
C ARG A 190 42.56 41.39 -43.46
N GLU A 191 42.38 40.70 -44.59
CA GLU A 191 41.41 39.60 -44.73
C GLU A 191 41.68 38.49 -43.71
N PHE A 192 42.96 38.12 -43.48
CA PHE A 192 43.32 37.17 -42.42
C PHE A 192 43.01 37.68 -41.01
N ALA A 193 43.24 38.97 -40.72
CA ALA A 193 42.91 39.56 -39.44
C ALA A 193 41.39 39.59 -39.19
N GLU A 194 40.60 39.92 -40.20
CA GLU A 194 39.13 39.86 -40.15
C GLU A 194 38.61 38.44 -39.94
N LEU A 195 39.22 37.44 -40.59
CA LEU A 195 38.91 36.03 -40.36
C LEU A 195 39.18 35.58 -38.92
N LEU A 196 40.32 35.98 -38.35
CA LEU A 196 40.66 35.66 -36.95
C LEU A 196 39.66 36.28 -35.96
N ILE A 197 39.25 37.52 -36.18
CA ILE A 197 38.21 38.18 -35.37
C ILE A 197 36.90 37.41 -35.44
N HIS A 198 36.47 37.04 -36.65
CA HIS A 198 35.25 36.26 -36.86
C HIS A 198 35.30 34.90 -36.17
N ASP A 199 36.44 34.19 -36.24
CA ASP A 199 36.59 32.89 -35.59
C ASP A 199 36.57 32.99 -34.06
N VAL A 200 37.18 34.03 -33.48
CA VAL A 200 37.09 34.29 -32.03
C VAL A 200 35.64 34.58 -31.60
N ASP A 201 34.91 35.40 -32.36
CA ASP A 201 33.51 35.72 -32.06
C ASP A 201 32.62 34.47 -32.16
N ARG A 202 32.85 33.63 -33.16
CA ARG A 202 32.17 32.33 -33.28
C ARG A 202 32.47 31.41 -32.10
N ILE A 203 33.71 31.36 -31.60
CA ILE A 203 34.06 30.54 -30.42
C ILE A 203 33.34 31.09 -29.17
N ASN A 204 33.29 32.41 -29.00
CA ASN A 204 32.54 33.03 -27.90
C ASN A 204 31.05 32.66 -27.93
N GLU A 205 30.43 32.65 -29.12
CA GLU A 205 29.03 32.26 -29.28
C GLU A 205 28.80 30.78 -28.92
N VAL A 206 29.73 29.88 -29.27
CA VAL A 206 29.66 28.47 -28.88
C VAL A 206 29.77 28.31 -27.35
N ILE A 207 30.67 29.04 -26.71
CA ILE A 207 30.83 29.04 -25.25
C ILE A 207 29.55 29.54 -24.57
N GLU A 208 28.92 30.59 -25.08
CA GLU A 208 27.65 31.11 -24.55
C GLU A 208 26.50 30.13 -24.67
N ASN A 209 26.37 29.51 -25.83
CA ASN A 209 25.35 28.49 -26.05
C ASN A 209 25.54 27.30 -25.11
N TYR A 210 26.79 26.87 -24.88
CA TYR A 210 27.08 25.77 -23.96
C TYR A 210 26.78 26.13 -22.50
N LEU A 211 27.19 27.32 -22.04
CA LEU A 211 26.86 27.80 -20.70
C LEU A 211 25.35 27.90 -20.46
N SER A 212 24.58 28.33 -21.46
CA SER A 212 23.13 28.46 -21.36
C SER A 212 22.40 27.12 -21.11
N LEU A 213 23.01 26.01 -21.50
CA LEU A 213 22.48 24.65 -21.28
C LEU A 213 22.73 24.14 -19.87
N VAL A 214 23.85 24.55 -19.24
CA VAL A 214 24.24 24.07 -17.91
C VAL A 214 23.69 24.99 -16.80
N ASN A 215 23.53 26.29 -17.06
CA ASN A 215 23.07 27.28 -16.09
C ASN A 215 21.53 27.41 -15.99
N VAL A 216 20.83 26.28 -15.87
CA VAL A 216 19.35 26.29 -15.70
C VAL A 216 18.93 26.75 -14.30
N SER A 217 19.80 26.58 -13.29
CA SER A 217 19.46 26.73 -11.87
C SER A 217 19.27 28.18 -11.39
N ASN A 218 19.66 29.19 -12.18
CA ASN A 218 19.65 30.60 -11.75
C ASN A 218 18.68 31.48 -12.55
N LYS A 219 17.69 30.88 -13.22
CA LYS A 219 16.60 31.67 -13.84
C LYS A 219 15.69 32.19 -12.73
N LYS A 220 15.65 33.51 -12.55
CA LYS A 220 14.67 34.16 -11.68
C LYS A 220 13.26 33.78 -12.15
N HIS A 221 12.53 33.06 -11.29
CA HIS A 221 11.12 32.81 -11.50
C HIS A 221 10.37 34.09 -11.15
N GLU A 222 10.03 34.86 -12.17
CA GLU A 222 9.19 36.04 -12.05
C GLU A 222 7.78 35.69 -12.54
N LYS A 223 6.76 36.16 -11.81
CA LYS A 223 5.37 36.00 -12.23
C LYS A 223 5.18 36.81 -13.51
N PHE A 224 4.85 36.16 -14.62
CA PHE A 224 4.71 36.81 -15.92
C PHE A 224 3.37 36.45 -16.55
N GLU A 225 2.82 37.38 -17.31
CA GLU A 225 1.53 37.21 -17.97
C GLU A 225 1.74 36.49 -19.32
N LEU A 226 1.25 35.26 -19.42
CA LEU A 226 1.49 34.35 -20.53
C LEU A 226 0.98 34.90 -21.86
N VAL A 227 -0.16 35.62 -21.86
CA VAL A 227 -0.71 36.21 -23.09
C VAL A 227 0.20 37.32 -23.62
N GLN A 228 0.70 38.19 -22.75
CA GLN A 228 1.65 39.24 -23.11
C GLN A 228 2.98 38.66 -23.63
N ALA A 229 3.54 37.66 -22.96
CA ALA A 229 4.77 36.99 -23.42
C ALA A 229 4.58 36.39 -24.82
N THR A 230 3.45 35.71 -25.04
CA THR A 230 3.13 35.08 -26.33
C THR A 230 2.94 36.12 -27.44
N LYS A 231 2.37 37.29 -27.14
CA LYS A 231 2.28 38.42 -28.09
C LYS A 231 3.65 38.92 -28.53
N THR A 232 4.58 39.13 -27.59
CA THR A 232 5.94 39.59 -27.90
C THR A 232 6.65 38.60 -28.82
N VAL A 233 6.55 37.30 -28.53
CA VAL A 233 7.12 36.25 -29.39
C VAL A 233 6.47 36.24 -30.78
N ALA A 234 5.14 36.36 -30.85
CA ALA A 234 4.42 36.42 -32.12
C ALA A 234 4.86 37.61 -32.99
N GLN A 235 5.13 38.77 -32.40
CA GLN A 235 5.64 39.95 -33.12
C GLN A 235 7.02 39.70 -33.73
N ILE A 236 7.94 39.12 -32.96
CA ILE A 236 9.29 38.78 -33.44
C ILE A 236 9.19 37.77 -34.61
N LEU A 237 8.38 36.73 -34.44
CA LEU A 237 8.20 35.71 -35.48
C LEU A 237 7.46 36.25 -36.71
N GLN A 238 6.60 37.25 -36.55
CA GLN A 238 5.89 37.87 -37.67
C GLN A 238 6.83 38.62 -38.61
N ALA A 239 7.91 39.21 -38.09
CA ALA A 239 8.96 39.82 -38.92
C ALA A 239 9.66 38.77 -39.80
N LYS A 240 9.99 37.59 -39.23
CA LYS A 240 10.58 36.47 -39.96
C LYS A 240 9.60 35.85 -40.96
N ALA A 241 8.34 35.65 -40.57
CA ALA A 241 7.30 35.11 -41.41
C ALA A 241 7.02 36.00 -42.64
N ARG A 242 7.04 37.33 -42.49
CA ARG A 242 6.94 38.28 -43.62
C ARG A 242 8.10 38.12 -44.61
N LYS A 243 9.33 37.97 -44.10
CA LYS A 243 10.53 37.74 -44.93
C LYS A 243 10.43 36.44 -45.74
N GLU A 244 9.82 35.41 -45.16
CA GLU A 244 9.58 34.11 -45.79
C GLU A 244 8.22 34.00 -46.53
N LYS A 245 7.45 35.10 -46.64
CA LYS A 245 6.09 35.13 -47.23
C LYS A 245 5.10 34.12 -46.62
N LYS A 246 5.27 33.79 -45.34
CA LYS A 246 4.38 32.90 -44.57
C LYS A 246 3.39 33.71 -43.73
N LYS A 247 2.19 33.15 -43.52
CA LYS A 247 1.14 33.75 -42.67
C LYS A 247 1.22 33.15 -41.26
N LEU A 248 1.41 34.01 -40.26
CA LEU A 248 1.36 33.64 -38.83
C LEU A 248 -0.03 33.99 -38.27
N THR A 249 -0.66 33.04 -37.57
CA THR A 249 -1.96 33.25 -36.91
C THR A 249 -1.83 32.82 -35.46
N ALA A 250 -2.17 33.69 -34.51
CA ALA A 250 -2.13 33.40 -33.08
C ALA A 250 -3.55 33.49 -32.50
N GLN A 251 -4.00 32.43 -31.83
CA GLN A 251 -5.26 32.42 -31.06
C GLN A 251 -4.89 32.49 -29.59
N LEU A 252 -5.27 33.59 -28.93
CA LEU A 252 -4.95 33.84 -27.55
C LEU A 252 -6.25 34.00 -26.74
N PRO A 253 -6.31 33.45 -25.51
CA PRO A 253 -7.45 33.63 -24.64
C PRO A 253 -7.62 35.11 -24.24
N ALA A 254 -8.87 35.53 -24.01
CA ALA A 254 -9.20 36.92 -23.67
C ALA A 254 -8.85 37.28 -22.21
N THR A 255 -8.75 36.28 -21.34
CA THR A 255 -8.41 36.44 -19.92
C THR A 255 -6.90 36.30 -19.71
N PRO A 256 -6.29 37.14 -18.85
CA PRO A 256 -4.88 37.01 -18.48
C PRO A 256 -4.60 35.66 -17.84
N ILE A 257 -3.49 35.04 -18.23
CA ILE A 257 -3.01 33.79 -17.65
C ILE A 257 -1.67 34.11 -17.00
N TRP A 258 -1.55 33.84 -15.70
CA TRP A 258 -0.40 34.16 -14.86
C TRP A 258 0.34 32.91 -14.40
#